data_AF-A0A1M5L7M1-F1
#
_entry.id   AF-A0A1M5L7M1-F1
#
_cell.length_a   1.000
_cell.length_b   1.000
_cell.length_c   1.000
_cell.angle_alpha   90.00
_cell.angle_beta   90.00
_cell.angle_gamma   90.00
#
_symmetry.space_group_name_H-M   'P 1'
#
loop_
_entity.id
_entity.type
_entity.pdbx_description
1 polymer ?
#
loop_
_entity_poly.entity_id
_entity_poly.type
_entity_poly.pdbx_seq_one_letter_code
_entity_poly.pdbx_strand_id
1 'polypeptide(L)'
;MSADSGVPKLVVAPANVEGMIKDLTEVLKELEEVDQEAQELKEMEAPGSGDPHTAFAVREISRLASDEDGCHGQANRAYRQAIQSVIDNLQASLATYRQAEQANTMRT
;
A
#
# COMPACT_ATOMS: atom_id res chain seq x y z
N MET A 1 30.77 -0.20 14.17
CA MET A 1 30.01 1.05 13.98
C MET A 1 28.95 0.74 12.95
N SER A 2 27.75 0.35 13.40
CA SER A 2 26.66 0.01 12.47
C SER A 2 26.01 1.31 12.01
N ALA A 3 26.01 1.52 10.70
CA ALA A 3 25.39 2.67 10.08
C ALA A 3 23.91 2.71 10.48
N ASP A 4 23.55 3.74 11.23
CA ASP A 4 22.18 4.18 11.43
C ASP A 4 21.63 4.51 10.03
N SER A 5 20.90 3.58 9.43
CA SER A 5 20.23 3.80 8.17
C SER A 5 19.33 5.00 8.37
N GLY A 6 19.65 6.14 7.75
CA GLY A 6 19.00 7.45 7.92
C GLY A 6 17.51 7.52 7.53
N VAL A 7 16.81 6.39 7.61
CA VAL A 7 15.37 6.27 7.67
C VAL A 7 14.93 6.81 9.04
N PRO A 8 14.18 7.92 9.10
CA PRO A 8 13.66 8.44 10.34
C PRO A 8 12.88 7.35 11.07
N LYS A 9 13.26 7.07 12.32
CA LYS A 9 12.51 6.13 13.15
C LYS A 9 11.15 6.76 13.42
N LEU A 10 10.08 6.13 12.93
CA LEU A 10 8.72 6.63 13.11
C LEU A 10 8.39 6.58 14.61
N VAL A 11 8.29 7.74 15.26
CA VAL A 11 7.94 7.84 16.68
C VAL A 11 6.46 8.17 16.78
N VAL A 12 5.63 7.16 16.99
CA VAL A 12 4.19 7.30 17.23
C VAL A 12 3.92 7.03 18.71
N ALA A 13 3.08 7.87 19.33
CA ALA A 13 2.65 7.64 20.71
C ALA A 13 1.92 6.28 20.80
N PRO A 14 2.26 5.39 21.76
CA PRO A 14 1.70 4.03 21.83
C PRO A 14 0.17 3.98 21.77
N ALA A 15 -0.49 4.96 22.40
CA ALA A 15 -1.96 5.09 22.43
C ALA A 15 -2.60 5.27 21.03
N ASN A 16 -1.84 5.77 20.06
CA ASN A 16 -2.32 6.07 18.72
C ASN A 16 -1.86 5.05 17.67
N VAL A 17 -0.96 4.13 18.02
CA VAL A 17 -0.37 3.16 17.09
C VAL A 17 -1.42 2.22 16.51
N GLU A 18 -2.36 1.74 17.34
CA GLU A 18 -3.42 0.83 16.89
C GLU A 18 -4.37 1.51 15.89
N GLY A 19 -4.75 2.77 16.13
CA GLY A 19 -5.54 3.56 15.19
C GLY A 19 -4.80 3.78 13.87
N MET A 20 -3.51 4.10 13.92
CA MET A 20 -2.71 4.29 12.72
C MET A 20 -2.54 3.02 11.90
N ILE A 21 -2.38 1.86 12.55
CA ILE A 21 -2.38 0.56 11.87
C ILE A 21 -3.73 0.30 11.17
N LYS A 22 -4.84 0.60 11.86
CA LYS A 22 -6.18 0.47 11.29
C LYS A 22 -6.34 1.32 10.04
N ASP A 23 -6.01 2.61 10.12
CA ASP A 23 -6.15 3.55 9.01
C ASP A 23 -5.28 3.13 7.81
N LEU A 24 -4.03 2.72 8.05
CA LEU A 24 -3.14 2.22 6.98
C LEU A 24 -3.65 0.91 6.36
N THR A 25 -4.31 0.06 7.15
CA THR A 25 -4.95 -1.17 6.64
C THR A 25 -6.16 -0.84 5.76
N GLU A 26 -6.93 0.19 6.11
CA GLU A 26 -8.03 0.68 5.27
C GLU A 26 -7.49 1.25 3.95
N VAL A 27 -6.42 2.03 3.98
CA VAL A 27 -5.76 2.52 2.76
C VAL A 27 -5.26 1.38 1.87
N LEU A 28 -4.73 0.28 2.44
CA LEU A 28 -4.34 -0.90 1.65
C LEU A 28 -5.53 -1.51 0.91
N LYS A 29 -6.70 -1.57 1.57
CA LYS A 29 -7.94 -2.07 0.96
C LYS A 29 -8.41 -1.16 -0.16
N GLU A 30 -8.37 0.15 0.04
CA GLU A 30 -8.72 1.12 -1.02
C GLU A 30 -7.78 1.02 -2.23
N LEU A 31 -6.47 0.85 -2.00
CA LEU A 31 -5.51 0.64 -3.09
C LEU A 31 -5.78 -0.65 -3.88
N GLU A 32 -6.24 -1.70 -3.21
CA GLU A 32 -6.63 -2.95 -3.85
C GLU A 32 -7.93 -2.80 -4.66
N GLU A 33 -8.91 -2.06 -4.14
CA GLU A 33 -10.14 -1.73 -4.86
C GLU A 33 -9.83 -0.91 -6.13
N VAL A 34 -8.97 0.10 -6.04
CA VAL A 34 -8.55 0.91 -7.19
C VAL A 34 -7.80 0.08 -8.24
N ASP A 35 -6.94 -0.86 -7.82
CA ASP A 35 -6.26 -1.76 -8.77
C ASP A 35 -7.28 -2.65 -9.49
N GLN A 36 -8.27 -3.17 -8.76
CA GLN A 36 -9.33 -4.01 -9.31
C GLN A 36 -10.17 -3.23 -10.34
N GLU A 37 -10.60 -2.01 -10.01
CA GLU A 37 -11.30 -1.12 -10.95
C GLU A 37 -10.44 -0.81 -12.19
N ALA A 38 -9.13 -0.61 -12.01
CA ALA A 38 -8.20 -0.39 -13.11
C ALA A 38 -8.06 -1.62 -14.02
N GLN A 39 -8.13 -2.84 -13.47
CA GLN A 39 -8.18 -4.07 -14.26
C GLN A 39 -9.50 -4.20 -15.03
N GLU A 40 -10.64 -3.89 -14.41
CA GLU A 40 -11.95 -3.91 -15.08
C GLU A 40 -12.02 -2.94 -16.27
N LEU A 41 -11.38 -1.77 -16.15
CA LEU A 41 -11.25 -0.80 -17.25
C LEU A 41 -10.46 -1.32 -18.46
N LYS A 42 -9.60 -2.34 -18.30
CA LYS A 42 -8.94 -2.99 -19.44
C LYS A 42 -9.89 -3.86 -20.26
N GLU A 43 -10.92 -4.40 -19.61
CA GLU A 43 -11.88 -5.31 -20.22
C GLU A 43 -13.07 -4.57 -20.83
N MET A 44 -13.27 -3.30 -20.51
CA MET A 44 -14.30 -2.46 -21.10
C MET A 44 -14.00 -2.12 -22.56
N GLU A 45 -14.96 -2.41 -23.44
CA GLU A 45 -14.94 -1.92 -24.82
C GLU A 45 -15.19 -0.41 -24.88
N ALA A 46 -14.43 0.27 -25.74
CA ALA A 46 -14.62 1.70 -25.96
C ALA A 46 -15.99 1.98 -26.61
N PRO A 47 -16.83 2.87 -26.04
CA PRO A 47 -18.09 3.24 -26.65
C PRO A 47 -17.84 3.93 -28.00
N GLY A 48 -18.51 3.47 -29.06
CA GLY A 48 -18.35 4.03 -30.42
C GLY A 48 -17.20 3.46 -31.23
N SER A 49 -16.60 2.34 -30.82
CA SER A 49 -15.54 1.61 -31.54
C SER A 49 -16.04 0.88 -32.80
N GLY A 50 -16.74 1.58 -33.69
CA GLY A 50 -17.11 1.03 -35.00
C GLY A 50 -15.89 0.75 -35.92
N ASP A 51 -14.71 1.30 -35.59
CA ASP A 51 -13.44 1.06 -36.27
C ASP A 51 -12.51 0.14 -35.44
N PRO A 52 -12.05 -0.99 -36.01
CA PRO A 52 -11.13 -1.93 -35.36
C PRO A 52 -9.81 -1.32 -34.89
N HIS A 53 -9.28 -0.30 -35.58
CA HIS A 53 -8.00 0.31 -35.20
C HIS A 53 -8.11 1.12 -33.91
N THR A 54 -9.20 1.88 -33.77
CA THR A 54 -9.51 2.65 -32.56
C THR A 54 -9.76 1.71 -31.37
N ALA A 55 -10.50 0.62 -31.58
CA ALA A 55 -10.74 -0.40 -30.54
C ALA A 55 -9.43 -1.00 -30.03
N PHE A 56 -8.52 -1.34 -30.95
CA PHE A 56 -7.21 -1.89 -30.62
C PHE A 56 -6.34 -0.88 -29.85
N ALA A 57 -6.32 0.38 -30.29
CA ALA A 57 -5.54 1.43 -29.64
C ALA A 57 -6.02 1.69 -28.21
N VAL A 58 -7.35 1.76 -27.98
CA VAL A 58 -7.90 1.94 -26.63
C VAL A 58 -7.53 0.76 -25.73
N ARG A 59 -7.66 -0.48 -26.24
CA ARG A 59 -7.30 -1.68 -25.48
C ARG A 59 -5.82 -1.69 -25.08
N GLU A 60 -4.92 -1.33 -25.99
CA GLU A 60 -3.48 -1.27 -25.68
C GLU A 60 -3.12 -0.14 -24.73
N ILE A 61 -3.77 1.03 -24.84
CA ILE A 61 -3.57 2.14 -23.89
C ILE A 61 -4.03 1.71 -22.49
N SER A 62 -5.24 1.15 -22.37
CA SER A 62 -5.76 0.65 -21.09
C SER A 62 -4.88 -0.45 -20.52
N ARG A 63 -4.41 -1.38 -21.37
CA ARG A 63 -3.47 -2.42 -20.95
C ARG A 63 -2.18 -1.80 -20.41
N LEU A 64 -1.51 -0.93 -21.16
CA LEU A 64 -0.23 -0.32 -20.75
C LEU A 64 -0.37 0.57 -19.51
N ALA A 65 -1.50 1.24 -19.34
CA ALA A 65 -1.74 2.09 -18.18
C ALA A 65 -1.97 1.25 -16.91
N SER A 66 -2.85 0.24 -17.00
CA SER A 66 -3.34 -0.54 -15.87
C SER A 66 -2.63 -1.88 -15.66
N ASP A 67 -1.69 -2.29 -16.53
CA ASP A 67 -1.00 -3.58 -16.36
C ASP A 67 -0.21 -3.65 -15.09
N GLU A 68 0.06 -4.89 -14.69
CA GLU A 68 1.00 -5.15 -13.61
C GLU A 68 2.33 -4.42 -13.95
N ASP A 69 2.86 -4.56 -15.17
CA ASP A 69 4.03 -3.82 -15.64
C ASP A 69 3.74 -2.38 -16.10
N GLY A 70 2.49 -1.94 -16.05
CA GLY A 70 2.07 -0.59 -16.38
C GLY A 70 2.38 0.43 -15.27
N CYS A 71 2.31 1.71 -15.60
CA CYS A 71 2.59 2.79 -14.64
C CYS A 71 1.68 2.71 -13.40
N HIS A 72 0.39 2.39 -13.58
CA HIS A 72 -0.53 2.25 -12.46
C HIS A 72 -0.19 1.04 -11.59
N GLY A 73 -0.06 -0.15 -12.19
CA GLY A 73 0.20 -1.38 -11.44
C GLY A 73 1.53 -1.31 -10.67
N GLN A 74 2.60 -0.81 -11.29
CA GLN A 74 3.89 -0.64 -10.61
C GLN A 74 3.79 0.35 -9.43
N ALA A 75 3.11 1.48 -9.62
CA ALA A 75 2.93 2.47 -8.56
C ALA A 75 2.09 1.89 -7.41
N ASN A 76 0.98 1.22 -7.72
CA ASN A 76 0.10 0.60 -6.73
C ASN A 76 0.86 -0.44 -5.90
N ARG A 77 1.59 -1.36 -6.55
CA ARG A 77 2.45 -2.34 -5.85
C ARG A 77 3.49 -1.67 -4.95
N ALA A 78 4.17 -0.64 -5.44
CA ALA A 78 5.17 0.07 -4.64
C ALA A 78 4.56 0.73 -3.39
N TYR A 79 3.38 1.37 -3.53
CA TYR A 79 2.68 1.96 -2.39
C TYR A 79 2.19 0.91 -1.40
N ARG A 80 1.61 -0.20 -1.87
CA ARG A 80 1.18 -1.30 -0.99
C ARG A 80 2.35 -1.87 -0.18
N GLN A 81 3.51 -2.08 -0.82
CA GLN A 81 4.72 -2.56 -0.14
C GLN A 81 5.24 -1.57 0.90
N ALA A 82 5.25 -0.27 0.57
CA ALA A 82 5.68 0.76 1.49
C ALA A 82 4.75 0.86 2.71
N ILE A 83 3.44 0.85 2.50
CA ILE A 83 2.44 0.90 3.57
C ILE A 83 2.55 -0.34 4.46
N GLN A 84 2.68 -1.54 3.86
CA GLN A 84 2.87 -2.77 4.62
C GLN A 84 4.13 -2.69 5.50
N SER A 85 5.24 -2.18 4.96
CA SER A 85 6.46 -1.99 5.73
C SER A 85 6.28 -1.03 6.91
N VAL A 86 5.45 0.01 6.75
CA VAL A 86 5.12 0.94 7.85
C VAL A 86 4.28 0.23 8.92
N ILE A 87 3.28 -0.56 8.52
CA ILE A 87 2.46 -1.35 9.45
C ILE A 87 3.34 -2.31 10.26
N ASP A 88 4.25 -3.04 9.61
CA ASP A 88 5.14 -3.99 10.26
C ASP A 88 6.03 -3.30 11.30
N ASN A 89 6.58 -2.12 10.95
CA ASN A 89 7.39 -1.31 11.87
C ASN A 89 6.58 -0.79 13.07
N LEU A 90 5.32 -0.39 12.86
CA LEU A 90 4.41 0.02 13.92
C LEU A 90 4.07 -1.14 14.87
N GLN A 91 3.78 -2.32 14.33
CA GLN A 91 3.52 -3.53 15.11
C GLN A 91 4.73 -3.94 15.94
N ALA A 92 5.94 -3.93 15.36
CA ALA A 92 7.17 -4.23 16.07
C ALA A 92 7.45 -3.22 17.21
N SER A 93 7.17 -1.95 16.96
CA SER A 93 7.32 -0.88 17.96
C SER A 93 6.33 -1.06 19.13
N LEU A 94 5.08 -1.42 18.83
CA LEU A 94 4.06 -1.68 19.85
C LEU A 94 4.41 -2.90 20.71
N ALA A 95 4.90 -3.98 20.09
CA ALA A 95 5.35 -5.17 20.81
C ALA A 95 6.50 -4.85 21.76
N THR A 96 7.48 -4.07 21.30
CA THR A 96 8.62 -3.62 22.10
C THR A 96 8.15 -2.77 23.29
N TYR A 97 7.22 -1.84 23.06
CA TYR A 97 6.65 -1.01 24.12
C TYR A 97 5.93 -1.85 25.19
N ARG A 98 5.08 -2.79 24.78
CA ARG A 98 4.34 -3.68 25.69
C ARG A 98 5.28 -4.54 26.55
N GLN A 99 6.38 -5.04 25.97
CA GLN A 99 7.39 -5.80 26.71
C GLN A 99 8.12 -4.93 27.75
N ALA A 100 8.46 -3.68 27.39
CA ALA A 100 9.12 -2.75 28.31
C ALA A 100 8.20 -2.36 29.49
N GLU A 101 6.91 -2.11 29.22
CA GLU A 101 5.91 -1.86 30.26
C GLU A 101 5.79 -3.04 31.23
N GLN A 102 5.64 -4.27 30.73
CA GLN A 102 5.57 -5.48 31.55
C GLN A 102 6.81 -5.68 32.42
N ALA A 103 8.01 -5.47 31.86
CA ALA A 103 9.26 -5.59 32.61
C ALA A 103 9.37 -4.55 33.74
N ASN A 104 8.83 -3.34 33.53
CA ASN A 104 8.78 -2.31 34.56
C ASN A 104 7.74 -2.62 35.64
N THR A 105 6.57 -3.16 35.28
CA THR A 105 5.53 -3.53 36.28
C THR A 105 5.96 -4.70 37.17
N MET A 106 6.82 -5.60 36.69
CA MET A 106 7.34 -6.72 37.50
C MET A 106 8.48 -6.32 38.46
N ARG A 107 9.04 -5.11 38.31
CA ARG A 107 10.13 -4.59 39.17
C ARG A 107 9.64 -3.74 40.34
N THR A 108 8.39 -3.31 40.30
CA THR A 108 7.68 -2.57 41.37
C THR A 108 6.83 -3.50 42.20
#